data_AF-A0A559KUM3-F1
#
_entry.id   AF-A0A559KUM3-F1
#
_cell.length_a   1.000
_cell.length_b   1.000
_cell.length_c   1.000
_cell.angle_alpha   90.00
_cell.angle_beta   90.00
_cell.angle_gamma   90.00
#
_symmetry.space_group_name_H-M   'P 1'
#
loop_
_entity.id
_entity.type
_entity.pdbx_description
1 polymer ?
#
loop_
_entity_poly.entity_id
_entity_poly.type
_entity_poly.pdbx_seq_one_letter_code
_entity_poly.pdbx_strand_id
1 'polypeptide(L)'
;MHKYTGNKLKAVLSFCGNQEFQDPTKVPLPANGREGGQQIIQLCEELNVLLCLLCPAAIKPGVDQVKRHYRDCHRTVGAQLQEVVAFAASFAPSGSQPRTLRDPTDESDEALLPADGSPPIAGLETYAGFSCKSCRHLTRDRSNRDRHQILARHYEEEGYGQEEEEEEEEEEEEEEEEETEEGYKSSRQRRNWEPVMLQSLRRAPHARYWIVEVVRTRRSRRGSSRSSSSSNSNSTEGFGAATGADAGLLKLVRRCEKELGEAAAERRRKVEAPGGVDQESRWVQFMKWASHLQGKDKLKLYQASLSPVPRSSEQRLWRQEDRDANARLRVLAESFRRELARGLERLDRVPDETLKWLGSIDSTKPSTKPFGRKKQAESMQRYSGYWERFLCYCVRIFPLGQAGAQKEHGVRFTDEQWGHLGDMIQQLDIVADIVKRSEEEAKGKEKQKQQQQQQQKKKKKKRHTDIDLHTDMDTDADDTGTDTDDNAADAGST
;
A
#
# COMPACT_ATOMS: atom_id res chain seq x y z
N MET A 1 -27.76 11.71 -35.47
CA MET A 1 -28.65 12.87 -35.73
C MET A 1 -29.85 12.79 -34.80
N HIS A 2 -29.81 13.43 -33.63
CA HIS A 2 -30.98 13.50 -32.74
C HIS A 2 -31.76 14.78 -33.05
N LYS A 3 -32.99 14.62 -33.56
CA LYS A 3 -33.94 15.71 -33.79
C LYS A 3 -34.49 16.19 -32.44
N TYR A 4 -34.03 17.33 -31.97
CA TYR A 4 -34.67 18.04 -30.86
C TYR A 4 -35.84 18.86 -31.40
N THR A 5 -37.07 18.48 -31.05
CA THR A 5 -38.27 19.26 -31.32
C THR A 5 -38.79 19.92 -30.05
N GLY A 6 -39.28 21.17 -30.20
CA GLY A 6 -40.22 21.82 -29.29
C GLY A 6 -39.62 22.45 -28.02
N ASN A 7 -39.68 23.78 -27.96
CA ASN A 7 -39.42 24.67 -26.81
C ASN A 7 -38.01 24.68 -26.19
N LYS A 8 -37.33 23.54 -26.02
CA LYS A 8 -35.95 23.50 -25.50
C LYS A 8 -34.94 24.11 -26.46
N LEU A 9 -35.13 23.97 -27.77
CA LEU A 9 -34.25 24.60 -28.77
C LEU A 9 -34.42 26.13 -28.81
N LYS A 10 -35.64 26.65 -28.57
CA LYS A 10 -35.89 28.09 -28.49
C LYS A 10 -35.24 28.72 -27.25
N ALA A 11 -35.23 28.03 -26.12
CA ALA A 11 -34.55 28.48 -24.91
C ALA A 11 -33.02 28.54 -25.07
N VAL A 12 -32.43 27.53 -25.73
CA VAL A 12 -30.98 27.50 -26.01
C VAL A 12 -30.58 28.54 -27.06
N LEU A 13 -31.36 28.71 -28.12
CA LEU A 13 -31.09 29.73 -29.15
C LEU A 13 -31.29 31.17 -28.65
N SER A 14 -32.27 31.39 -27.76
CA SER A 14 -32.45 32.67 -27.05
C SER A 14 -31.25 32.99 -26.14
N PHE A 15 -30.71 31.98 -25.45
CA PHE A 15 -29.52 32.13 -24.61
C PHE A 15 -28.26 32.42 -25.43
N CYS A 16 -28.11 31.80 -26.61
CA CYS A 16 -26.96 32.04 -27.50
C CYS A 16 -27.07 33.35 -28.31
N GLY A 17 -28.27 33.90 -28.51
CA GLY A 17 -28.48 35.13 -29.29
C GLY A 17 -28.11 36.43 -28.56
N ASN A 18 -27.95 36.38 -27.24
CA ASN A 18 -27.67 37.55 -26.39
C ASN A 18 -26.21 37.63 -25.90
N GLN A 19 -25.32 36.77 -26.42
CA GLN A 19 -23.88 36.87 -26.15
C GLN A 19 -23.16 37.31 -27.42
N GLU A 20 -22.58 38.51 -27.40
CA GLU A 20 -21.57 38.91 -28.38
C GLU A 20 -20.36 37.97 -28.25
N PHE A 21 -20.29 36.99 -29.12
CA PHE A 21 -19.17 36.05 -29.18
C PHE A 21 -17.99 36.75 -29.86
N GLN A 22 -17.02 37.23 -29.08
CA GLN A 22 -15.77 37.75 -29.64
C GLN A 22 -14.91 36.60 -30.19
N ASP A 23 -14.42 36.79 -31.41
CA ASP A 23 -13.47 35.91 -32.09
C ASP A 23 -12.18 35.77 -31.25
N PRO A 24 -11.81 34.55 -30.80
CA PRO A 24 -10.64 34.33 -29.94
C PRO A 24 -9.31 34.63 -30.64
N THR A 25 -9.30 34.95 -31.94
CA THR A 25 -8.10 35.38 -32.66
C THR A 25 -7.93 36.91 -32.77
N LYS A 26 -8.86 37.70 -32.21
CA LYS A 26 -8.84 39.18 -32.29
C LYS A 26 -8.80 39.93 -30.95
N VAL A 27 -8.60 39.24 -29.82
CA VAL A 27 -8.42 39.92 -28.52
C VAL A 27 -7.00 40.49 -28.43
N PRO A 28 -6.79 41.81 -28.31
CA PRO A 28 -5.47 42.38 -28.06
C PRO A 28 -5.01 41.95 -26.66
N LEU A 29 -3.82 41.35 -26.58
CA LEU A 29 -3.18 41.01 -25.31
C LEU A 29 -2.99 42.30 -24.48
N PRO A 30 -3.42 42.33 -23.20
CA PRO A 30 -3.18 43.48 -22.35
C PRO A 30 -1.66 43.61 -22.11
N ALA A 31 -1.16 44.84 -22.26
CA ALA A 31 0.23 45.19 -21.98
C ALA A 31 0.55 44.83 -20.52
N ASN A 32 1.52 43.94 -20.34
CA ASN A 32 1.97 43.46 -19.04
C ASN A 32 2.42 44.63 -18.16
N GLY A 33 1.62 44.95 -17.15
CA GLY A 33 2.05 45.67 -15.96
C GLY A 33 3.03 44.80 -15.17
N ARG A 34 4.24 45.31 -14.97
CA ARG A 34 5.20 44.81 -13.99
C ARG A 34 4.61 45.08 -12.60
N GLU A 35 4.37 44.03 -11.81
CA GLU A 35 4.36 44.11 -10.34
C GLU A 35 4.35 42.69 -9.73
N GLY A 36 5.45 42.31 -9.06
CA GLY A 36 5.49 41.27 -8.02
C GLY A 36 5.40 39.79 -8.44
N GLY A 37 6.37 39.27 -9.22
CA GLY A 37 6.53 37.81 -9.37
C GLY A 37 6.97 37.16 -8.05
N GLN A 38 6.16 36.25 -7.48
CA GLN A 38 6.57 35.43 -6.34
C GLN A 38 7.80 34.59 -6.74
N GLN A 39 8.90 34.74 -6.03
CA GLN A 39 10.10 33.91 -6.22
C GLN A 39 9.76 32.47 -5.81
N ILE A 40 9.75 31.55 -6.77
CA ILE A 40 9.37 30.13 -6.56
C ILE A 40 10.57 29.16 -6.53
N ILE A 41 11.78 29.67 -6.69
CA ILE A 41 13.05 28.94 -6.62
C ILE A 41 14.06 29.73 -5.76
N GLN A 42 14.84 29.02 -4.94
CA GLN A 42 15.84 29.62 -4.06
C GLN A 42 17.13 28.78 -4.04
N LEU A 43 18.28 29.44 -3.85
CA LEU A 43 19.53 28.77 -3.54
C LEU A 43 19.66 28.60 -2.02
N CYS A 44 19.88 27.37 -1.55
CA CYS A 44 20.35 27.12 -0.19
C CYS A 44 21.87 27.24 -0.16
N GLU A 45 22.39 28.34 0.36
CA GLU A 45 23.83 28.61 0.35
C GLU A 45 24.63 27.65 1.24
N GLU A 46 24.03 27.21 2.34
CA GLU A 46 24.63 26.28 3.30
C GLU A 46 24.96 24.93 2.67
N LEU A 47 24.05 24.40 1.85
CA LEU A 47 24.19 23.08 1.22
C LEU A 47 24.59 23.14 -0.27
N ASN A 48 24.68 24.34 -0.85
CA ASN A 48 24.89 24.55 -2.29
C ASN A 48 23.87 23.81 -3.17
N VAL A 49 22.60 23.77 -2.78
CA VAL A 49 21.52 23.10 -3.53
C VAL A 49 20.42 24.07 -3.93
N LEU A 50 19.72 23.79 -5.03
CA LEU A 50 18.55 24.55 -5.44
C LEU A 50 17.30 23.99 -4.76
N LEU A 51 16.49 24.86 -4.16
CA LEU A 51 15.24 24.52 -3.50
C LEU A 51 14.05 25.00 -4.35
N CYS A 52 13.10 24.10 -4.57
CA CYS A 52 11.78 24.44 -5.04
C CYS A 52 10.91 24.90 -3.87
N LEU A 53 10.41 26.13 -3.93
CA LEU A 53 9.53 26.68 -2.89
C LEU A 53 8.06 26.26 -3.05
N LEU A 54 7.70 25.56 -4.15
CA LEU A 54 6.36 25.03 -4.37
C LEU A 54 6.14 23.64 -3.75
N CYS A 55 7.14 22.74 -3.81
CA CYS A 55 7.09 21.43 -3.14
C CYS A 55 8.07 21.28 -1.96
N PRO A 56 8.54 22.39 -1.37
CA PRO A 56 9.66 22.47 -0.42
C PRO A 56 10.72 21.36 -0.52
N ALA A 57 11.35 21.19 -1.69
CA ALA A 57 12.30 20.10 -1.95
C ALA A 57 13.50 20.56 -2.77
N ALA A 58 14.64 19.91 -2.58
CA ALA A 58 15.85 20.18 -3.36
C ALA A 58 15.75 19.58 -4.77
N ILE A 59 16.29 20.30 -5.75
CA ILE A 59 16.25 19.96 -7.17
C ILE A 59 17.65 19.60 -7.63
N LYS A 60 17.76 18.56 -8.47
CA LYS A 60 19.00 18.21 -9.14
C LYS A 60 19.53 19.42 -9.93
N PRO A 61 20.81 19.79 -9.78
CA PRO A 61 21.36 20.95 -10.46
C PRO A 61 21.40 20.74 -11.98
N GLY A 62 21.22 21.86 -12.69
CA GLY A 62 21.27 21.96 -14.14
C GLY A 62 19.94 22.39 -14.76
N VAL A 63 20.06 23.12 -15.87
CA VAL A 63 18.95 23.86 -16.49
C VAL A 63 17.84 22.93 -16.95
N ASP A 64 18.19 21.78 -17.54
CA ASP A 64 17.21 20.80 -18.00
C ASP A 64 16.52 20.07 -16.85
N GLN A 65 17.24 19.80 -15.76
CA GLN A 65 16.66 19.13 -14.58
C GLN A 65 15.69 20.05 -13.85
N VAL A 66 16.06 21.33 -13.69
CA VAL A 66 15.17 22.35 -13.12
C VAL A 66 13.93 22.54 -14.01
N LYS A 67 14.12 22.71 -15.32
CA LYS A 67 13.01 22.84 -16.27
C LYS A 67 12.06 21.64 -16.22
N ARG A 68 12.61 20.42 -16.15
CA ARG A 68 11.83 19.19 -16.03
C ARG A 68 11.06 19.14 -14.72
N HIS A 69 11.71 19.45 -13.59
CA HIS A 69 11.06 19.49 -12.28
C HIS A 69 9.84 20.43 -12.28
N TYR A 70 9.99 21.67 -12.75
CA TYR A 70 8.87 22.61 -12.74
C TYR A 70 7.76 22.28 -13.74
N ARG A 71 8.09 21.65 -14.88
CA ARG A 71 7.06 21.17 -15.82
C ARG A 71 6.30 19.95 -15.30
N ASP A 72 7.02 18.99 -14.75
CA ASP A 72 6.46 17.69 -14.39
C ASP A 72 5.79 17.74 -13.01
N CYS A 73 6.39 18.44 -12.04
CA CYS A 73 5.87 18.52 -10.68
C CYS A 73 4.87 19.68 -10.48
N HIS A 74 5.05 20.79 -11.20
CA HIS A 74 4.29 22.03 -10.96
C HIS A 74 3.54 22.56 -12.17
N ARG A 75 3.70 21.93 -13.35
CA ARG A 75 3.11 22.36 -14.63
C ARG A 75 3.38 23.84 -14.95
N THR A 76 4.50 24.38 -14.48
CA THR A 76 4.88 25.78 -14.68
C THR A 76 5.19 26.03 -16.16
N VAL A 77 4.61 27.10 -16.73
CA VAL A 77 4.75 27.49 -18.13
C VAL A 77 4.97 29.00 -18.28
N GLY A 78 5.32 29.46 -19.48
CA GLY A 78 5.44 30.89 -19.78
C GLY A 78 6.60 31.59 -19.06
N ALA A 79 6.40 32.86 -18.70
CA ALA A 79 7.42 33.73 -18.10
C ALA A 79 7.98 33.17 -16.79
N GLN A 80 7.13 32.60 -15.93
CA GLN A 80 7.55 32.04 -14.65
C GLN A 80 8.51 30.84 -14.81
N LEU A 81 8.31 30.01 -15.84
CA LEU A 81 9.26 28.94 -16.16
C LEU A 81 10.58 29.52 -16.69
N GLN A 82 10.53 30.57 -17.50
CA GLN A 82 11.73 31.23 -18.01
C GLN A 82 12.55 31.86 -16.88
N GLU A 83 11.91 32.47 -15.89
CA GLU A 83 12.57 33.03 -14.71
C GLU A 83 13.30 31.96 -13.89
N VAL A 84 12.63 30.83 -13.63
CA VAL A 84 13.24 29.70 -12.90
C VAL A 84 14.42 29.09 -13.68
N VAL A 85 14.28 28.95 -14.98
CA VAL A 85 15.34 28.44 -15.87
C VAL A 85 16.52 29.41 -15.92
N ALA A 86 16.26 30.72 -16.01
CA ALA A 86 17.29 31.76 -15.98
C ALA A 86 18.02 31.80 -14.63
N PHE A 87 17.29 31.64 -13.52
CA PHE A 87 17.86 31.53 -12.18
C PHE A 87 18.75 30.30 -12.03
N ALA A 88 18.36 29.14 -12.58
CA ALA A 88 19.24 27.97 -12.57
C ALA A 88 20.48 28.17 -13.47
N ALA A 89 20.30 28.84 -14.61
CA ALA A 89 21.38 29.09 -15.57
C ALA A 89 22.44 30.08 -15.05
N SER A 90 22.10 30.98 -14.13
CA SER A 90 23.08 31.89 -13.53
C SER A 90 24.19 31.15 -12.80
N PHE A 91 23.92 29.96 -12.27
CA PHE A 91 24.89 29.14 -11.54
C PHE A 91 25.74 28.21 -12.42
N ALA A 92 25.44 28.12 -13.73
CA ALA A 92 26.24 27.34 -14.66
C ALA A 92 27.68 27.91 -14.74
N PRO A 93 28.68 27.12 -15.19
CA PRO A 93 30.06 27.60 -15.32
C PRO A 93 30.22 28.86 -16.19
N SER A 94 29.31 29.05 -17.15
CA SER A 94 29.25 30.22 -18.05
C SER A 94 28.18 31.25 -17.64
N GLY A 95 27.56 31.09 -16.47
CA GLY A 95 26.51 31.96 -15.94
C GLY A 95 27.06 33.20 -15.23
N SER A 96 26.15 34.05 -14.74
CA SER A 96 26.50 35.30 -14.04
C SER A 96 27.01 35.08 -12.61
N GLN A 97 26.78 33.91 -12.01
CA GLN A 97 27.17 33.54 -10.65
C GLN A 97 27.67 32.07 -10.62
N PRO A 98 28.77 31.75 -11.32
CA PRO A 98 29.22 30.37 -11.48
C PRO A 98 29.49 29.73 -10.11
N ARG A 99 28.78 28.64 -9.80
CA ARG A 99 28.89 27.94 -8.52
C ARG A 99 28.70 26.43 -8.73
N THR A 100 29.54 25.62 -8.09
CA THR A 100 29.40 24.16 -8.14
C THR A 100 28.27 23.71 -7.22
N LEU A 101 27.08 23.56 -7.77
CA LEU A 101 25.90 23.08 -7.05
C LEU A 101 25.99 21.57 -6.80
N ARG A 102 25.61 21.13 -5.60
CA ARG A 102 25.58 19.72 -5.21
C ARG A 102 24.30 19.05 -5.69
N ASP A 103 24.39 17.75 -6.02
CA ASP A 103 23.22 16.96 -6.41
C ASP A 103 22.52 16.40 -5.16
N PRO A 104 21.30 16.86 -4.81
CA PRO A 104 20.51 16.26 -3.73
C PRO A 104 20.22 14.79 -3.96
N THR A 105 20.38 14.34 -5.21
CA THR A 105 20.51 13.01 -5.84
C THR A 105 21.43 11.95 -5.29
N ASP A 106 22.58 12.43 -4.82
CA ASP A 106 23.75 11.60 -4.66
C ASP A 106 23.75 10.98 -3.25
N GLU A 107 23.51 9.67 -3.20
CA GLU A 107 23.53 8.92 -1.95
C GLU A 107 24.96 8.74 -1.42
N SER A 108 25.99 8.93 -2.26
CA SER A 108 27.39 8.79 -1.85
C SER A 108 27.95 10.04 -1.14
N ASP A 109 27.27 11.18 -1.28
CA ASP A 109 27.61 12.41 -0.57
C ASP A 109 26.96 12.40 0.83
N GLU A 110 27.57 11.68 1.77
CA GLU A 110 27.17 11.68 3.19
C GLU A 110 27.32 13.08 3.84
N ALA A 111 28.20 13.93 3.28
CA ALA A 111 28.41 15.30 3.74
C ALA A 111 27.35 16.29 3.24
N LEU A 112 26.34 15.83 2.49
CA LEU A 112 25.23 16.66 2.03
C LEU A 112 24.12 16.82 3.07
N LEU A 113 23.97 15.86 3.99
CA LEU A 113 22.99 15.98 5.06
C LEU A 113 23.56 16.82 6.20
N PRO A 114 22.79 17.80 6.71
CA PRO A 114 23.13 18.45 7.97
C PRO A 114 23.30 17.43 9.11
N ALA A 115 24.12 17.80 10.10
CA ALA A 115 24.22 17.03 11.33
C ALA A 115 22.87 17.02 12.08
N ASP A 116 22.56 15.92 12.76
CA ASP A 116 21.38 15.84 13.62
C ASP A 116 21.47 16.92 14.72
N GLY A 117 20.40 17.68 14.89
CA GLY A 117 20.35 18.87 15.75
C GLY A 117 20.73 20.17 15.06
N SER A 118 20.87 20.23 13.73
CA SER A 118 21.02 21.50 13.01
C SER A 118 19.74 22.34 13.09
N PRO A 119 19.81 23.68 12.98
CA PRO A 119 18.62 24.50 12.81
C PRO A 119 17.86 24.09 11.53
N PRO A 120 16.53 24.33 11.47
CA PRO A 120 15.75 24.00 10.29
C PRO A 120 16.14 24.90 9.12
N ILE A 121 16.42 24.29 7.96
CA ILE A 121 16.76 25.00 6.73
C ILE A 121 15.51 25.67 6.18
N ALA A 122 15.60 26.99 5.96
CA ALA A 122 14.51 27.78 5.37
C ALA A 122 14.19 27.30 3.94
N GLY A 123 12.90 27.14 3.64
CA GLY A 123 12.43 26.65 2.33
C GLY A 123 12.23 25.13 2.23
N LEU A 124 12.61 24.37 3.26
CA LEU A 124 12.27 22.94 3.39
C LEU A 124 11.14 22.74 4.41
N GLU A 125 10.30 21.74 4.17
CA GLU A 125 9.21 21.39 5.07
C GLU A 125 9.72 20.58 6.27
N THR A 126 9.31 20.97 7.48
CA THR A 126 9.64 20.25 8.72
C THR A 126 8.50 19.31 9.09
N TYR A 127 8.86 18.07 9.40
CA TYR A 127 7.93 17.00 9.69
C TYR A 127 8.06 16.51 11.13
N ALA A 128 6.94 16.16 11.76
CA ALA A 128 6.99 15.32 12.95
C ALA A 128 7.36 13.88 12.54
N GLY A 129 8.29 13.27 13.26
CA GLY A 129 8.76 11.92 13.00
C GLY A 129 9.25 11.21 14.27
N PHE A 130 9.86 10.05 14.05
CA PHE A 130 10.34 9.14 15.08
C PHE A 130 11.81 8.84 14.85
N SER A 131 12.60 8.92 15.91
CA SER A 131 13.98 8.46 15.97
C SER A 131 14.05 7.23 16.88
N CYS A 132 14.73 6.18 16.44
CA CYS A 132 14.96 5.00 17.24
C CYS A 132 16.04 5.33 18.29
N LYS A 133 15.81 4.96 19.55
CA LYS A 133 16.81 5.19 20.61
C LYS A 133 18.01 4.24 20.54
N SER A 134 17.87 3.10 19.86
CA SER A 134 18.89 2.05 19.79
C SER A 134 19.79 2.16 18.55
N CYS A 135 19.35 2.84 17.49
CA CYS A 135 20.14 3.07 16.29
C CYS A 135 19.69 4.35 15.57
N ARG A 136 20.48 4.83 14.58
CA ARG A 136 20.18 6.07 13.83
C ARG A 136 19.03 5.93 12.80
N HIS A 137 18.01 5.14 13.09
CA HIS A 137 16.86 4.98 12.20
C HIS A 137 15.84 6.10 12.41
N LEU A 138 15.58 6.86 11.34
CA LEU A 138 14.63 7.98 11.32
C LEU A 138 13.48 7.68 10.36
N THR A 139 12.24 7.90 10.80
CA THR A 139 11.05 7.71 9.96
C THR A 139 9.92 8.66 10.31
N ARG A 140 9.15 9.07 9.31
CA ARG A 140 7.88 9.80 9.49
C ARG A 140 6.68 8.87 9.65
N ASP A 141 6.79 7.65 9.13
CA ASP A 141 5.70 6.70 9.02
C ASP A 141 5.69 5.74 10.22
N ARG A 142 4.52 5.62 10.87
CA ARG A 142 4.32 4.73 12.03
C ARG A 142 4.44 3.26 11.66
N SER A 143 3.99 2.84 10.49
CA SER A 143 4.15 1.46 10.02
C SER A 143 5.62 1.13 9.73
N ASN A 144 6.41 2.10 9.24
CA ASN A 144 7.86 1.91 9.10
C ASN A 144 8.56 1.79 10.45
N ARG A 145 8.15 2.60 11.43
CA ARG A 145 8.61 2.53 12.81
C ARG A 145 8.35 1.13 13.41
N ASP A 146 7.11 0.66 13.33
CA ASP A 146 6.70 -0.63 13.90
C ASP A 146 7.44 -1.79 13.22
N ARG A 147 7.57 -1.73 11.89
CA ARG A 147 8.35 -2.70 11.12
C ARG A 147 9.84 -2.69 11.49
N HIS A 148 10.45 -1.52 11.66
CA HIS A 148 11.85 -1.42 12.09
C HIS A 148 12.06 -2.07 13.46
N GLN A 149 11.16 -1.82 14.42
CA GLN A 149 11.25 -2.41 15.75
C GLN A 149 11.22 -3.94 15.74
N ILE A 150 10.38 -4.54 14.89
CA ILE A 150 10.31 -6.01 14.74
C ILE A 150 11.58 -6.56 14.08
N LEU A 151 12.07 -5.90 13.03
CA LEU A 151 13.17 -6.42 12.21
C LEU A 151 14.56 -6.20 12.84
N ALA A 152 14.75 -5.09 13.56
CA ALA A 152 16.05 -4.71 14.12
C ALA A 152 16.37 -5.41 15.45
N ARG A 153 15.43 -6.20 16.01
CA ARG A 153 15.60 -6.99 17.25
C ARG A 153 16.17 -6.18 18.43
N HIS A 154 15.78 -4.90 18.57
CA HIS A 154 16.18 -4.05 19.69
C HIS A 154 15.41 -4.37 21.00
N TYR A 155 15.34 -5.65 21.38
CA TYR A 155 14.80 -6.07 22.67
C TYR A 155 15.86 -5.79 23.74
N GLU A 156 15.50 -5.02 24.77
CA GLU A 156 16.28 -4.97 25.99
C GLU A 156 16.27 -6.39 26.58
N GLU A 157 17.42 -7.08 26.52
CA GLU A 157 17.75 -8.14 27.47
C GLU A 157 17.94 -7.48 28.83
N GLU A 158 16.84 -7.23 29.55
CA GLU A 158 16.91 -7.04 30.99
C GLU A 158 16.93 -8.42 31.64
N GLY A 159 17.98 -8.64 32.42
CA GLY A 159 18.44 -9.95 32.87
C GLY A 159 17.48 -10.67 33.80
N TYR A 160 17.42 -11.97 33.61
CA TYR A 160 16.94 -12.92 34.60
C TYR A 160 17.82 -12.82 35.85
N GLY A 161 17.32 -12.16 36.89
CA GLY A 161 17.71 -12.43 38.27
C GLY A 161 16.75 -13.47 38.85
N GLN A 162 17.27 -14.66 39.12
CA GLN A 162 16.68 -15.61 40.05
C GLN A 162 16.55 -14.95 41.42
N GLU A 163 15.41 -15.11 42.09
CA GLU A 163 15.19 -15.10 43.55
C GLU A 163 13.66 -15.25 43.71
N GLU A 164 13.19 -16.47 43.90
CA GLU A 164 12.90 -17.13 45.18
C GLU A 164 11.40 -17.01 45.52
N GLU A 165 10.81 -18.18 45.73
CA GLU A 165 9.43 -18.38 46.17
C GLU A 165 9.31 -17.89 47.61
N GLU A 166 8.47 -16.89 47.87
CA GLU A 166 7.85 -16.70 49.18
C GLU A 166 6.35 -16.53 49.00
N GLU A 167 5.63 -17.52 49.55
CA GLU A 167 4.20 -17.51 49.82
C GLU A 167 3.92 -16.46 50.90
N GLU A 168 3.10 -15.45 50.60
CA GLU A 168 2.28 -14.79 51.63
C GLU A 168 0.87 -14.60 51.07
N GLU A 169 -0.07 -15.34 51.66
CA GLU A 169 -1.50 -15.11 51.58
C GLU A 169 -1.83 -13.80 52.33
N GLU A 170 -2.59 -12.89 51.75
CA GLU A 170 -3.56 -12.05 52.50
C GLU A 170 -4.55 -11.33 51.56
N GLU A 171 -5.80 -11.81 51.68
CA GLU A 171 -7.13 -11.19 51.59
C GLU A 171 -7.42 -9.91 50.74
N GLU A 172 -8.36 -10.11 49.81
CA GLU A 172 -9.46 -9.26 49.34
C GLU A 172 -9.35 -7.72 49.37
N GLU A 173 -9.44 -7.09 48.18
CA GLU A 173 -10.45 -6.07 47.89
C GLU A 173 -10.68 -5.94 46.37
N GLU A 174 -11.95 -6.03 45.97
CA GLU A 174 -12.45 -5.93 44.59
C GLU A 174 -12.30 -4.49 44.06
N GLU A 175 -11.45 -4.28 43.05
CA GLU A 175 -11.69 -3.27 42.01
C GLU A 175 -11.40 -3.92 40.64
N GLU A 176 -12.46 -4.36 39.96
CA GLU A 176 -12.44 -4.73 38.54
C GLU A 176 -12.14 -3.48 37.68
N GLU A 177 -10.87 -3.21 37.43
CA GLU A 177 -10.47 -2.52 36.20
C GLU A 177 -10.01 -3.58 35.18
N GLU A 178 -10.86 -3.85 34.16
CA GLU A 178 -10.48 -4.60 32.96
C GLU A 178 -9.36 -3.87 32.20
N GLU A 179 -8.12 -3.98 32.67
CA GLU A 179 -6.94 -3.64 31.88
C GLU A 179 -6.68 -4.77 30.87
N THR A 180 -7.31 -4.64 29.70
CA THR A 180 -7.09 -5.53 28.56
C THR A 180 -5.59 -5.72 28.27
N GLU A 181 -5.19 -6.97 27.99
CA GLU A 181 -3.83 -7.43 27.65
C GLU A 181 -3.19 -6.68 26.44
N GLU A 182 -3.99 -5.89 25.71
CA GLU A 182 -3.55 -4.99 24.63
C GLU A 182 -2.85 -3.71 25.16
N GLY A 183 -3.16 -3.27 26.38
CA GLY A 183 -2.56 -2.10 27.03
C GLY A 183 -1.09 -2.33 27.43
N TYR A 184 -0.77 -3.51 27.96
CA TYR A 184 0.58 -3.84 28.44
C TYR A 184 1.62 -3.91 27.31
N LYS A 185 1.21 -4.40 26.12
CA LYS A 185 2.07 -4.43 24.91
C LYS A 185 2.29 -3.02 24.30
N SER A 186 1.28 -2.15 24.38
CA SER A 186 1.34 -0.76 23.89
C SER A 186 2.33 0.11 24.68
N SER A 187 2.43 -0.11 25.99
CA SER A 187 3.29 0.66 26.90
C SER A 187 4.79 0.42 26.65
N ARG A 188 5.20 -0.84 26.40
CA ARG A 188 6.59 -1.18 26.05
C ARG A 188 6.98 -0.72 24.63
N GLN A 189 6.05 -0.76 23.68
CA GLN A 189 6.27 -0.30 22.30
C GLN A 189 6.63 1.19 22.19
N ARG A 190 6.22 2.02 23.15
CA ARG A 190 6.56 3.46 23.18
C ARG A 190 7.93 3.79 23.77
N ARG A 191 8.62 2.85 24.43
CA ARG A 191 9.84 3.16 25.20
C ARG A 191 11.08 3.37 24.32
N ASN A 192 11.17 2.76 23.14
CA ASN A 192 12.38 2.76 22.30
C ASN A 192 12.38 3.80 21.16
N TRP A 193 11.41 4.71 21.15
CA TRP A 193 11.29 5.75 20.14
C TRP A 193 11.17 7.12 20.78
N GLU A 194 11.85 8.10 20.21
CA GLU A 194 11.72 9.50 20.59
C GLU A 194 11.00 10.29 19.48
N PRO A 195 10.04 11.17 19.83
CA PRO A 195 9.43 12.07 18.87
C PRO A 195 10.43 13.19 18.55
N VAL A 196 10.75 13.33 17.26
CA VAL A 196 11.71 14.30 16.74
C VAL A 196 11.10 15.09 15.60
N MET A 197 11.65 16.28 15.35
CA MET A 197 11.35 17.04 14.14
C MET A 197 12.39 16.70 13.09
N LEU A 198 11.95 16.41 11.88
CA LEU A 198 12.78 15.96 10.77
C LEU A 198 12.64 16.90 9.57
N GLN A 199 13.72 17.14 8.86
CA GLN A 199 13.68 17.70 7.50
C GLN A 199 14.26 16.70 6.50
N SER A 200 13.94 16.89 5.22
CA SER A 200 14.53 16.11 4.13
C SER A 200 14.74 16.99 2.90
N LEU A 201 15.79 16.69 2.13
CA LEU A 201 16.04 17.29 0.83
C LEU A 201 15.08 16.75 -0.25
N ARG A 202 14.42 15.61 -0.02
CA ARG A 202 13.56 14.95 -1.01
C ARG A 202 12.22 14.53 -0.41
N ARG A 203 11.20 14.39 -1.27
CA ARG A 203 9.96 13.71 -0.90
C ARG A 203 10.10 12.19 -1.11
N ALA A 204 9.34 11.41 -0.35
CA ALA A 204 9.30 9.93 -0.36
C ALA A 204 9.21 9.35 -1.79
N PRO A 205 9.69 8.11 -2.05
CA PRO A 205 10.01 7.03 -1.10
C PRO A 205 11.49 6.89 -0.67
N HIS A 206 12.41 7.73 -1.17
CA HIS A 206 13.85 7.66 -0.84
C HIS A 206 14.34 8.90 -0.08
N ALA A 207 13.51 9.41 0.83
CA ALA A 207 13.84 10.58 1.62
C ALA A 207 14.83 10.21 2.73
N ARG A 208 16.00 10.84 2.72
CA ARG A 208 16.95 10.82 3.85
C ARG A 208 16.56 11.94 4.81
N TYR A 209 16.47 11.63 6.10
CA TYR A 209 16.08 12.57 7.14
C TYR A 209 17.28 12.94 8.01
N TRP A 210 17.23 14.13 8.61
CA TRP A 210 18.03 14.51 9.76
C TRP A 210 17.12 15.17 10.80
N ILE A 211 17.53 15.09 12.07
CA ILE A 211 16.83 15.72 13.19
C ILE A 211 17.13 17.22 13.17
N VAL A 212 16.11 18.06 13.30
CA VAL A 212 16.30 19.52 13.42
C VAL A 212 16.12 19.98 14.87
N GLU A 213 16.98 20.90 15.29
CA GLU A 213 16.84 21.60 16.56
C GLU A 213 15.62 22.52 16.50
N VAL A 214 14.57 22.11 17.19
CA VAL A 214 13.51 23.04 17.56
C VAL A 214 13.95 23.77 18.82
N VAL A 215 14.13 25.09 18.73
CA VAL A 215 14.26 25.97 19.88
C VAL A 215 13.02 25.77 20.74
N ARG A 216 13.12 24.88 21.71
CA ARG A 216 12.18 24.82 22.81
C ARG A 216 12.38 26.13 23.54
N THR A 217 11.46 27.07 23.39
CA THR A 217 11.27 28.17 24.35
C THR A 217 10.80 27.58 25.68
N ARG A 218 11.64 26.75 26.29
CA ARG A 218 11.54 26.38 27.69
C ARG A 218 12.16 27.55 28.44
N ARG A 219 11.30 28.33 29.11
CA ARG A 219 11.68 29.02 30.34
C ARG A 219 12.56 28.08 31.15
N SER A 220 13.76 28.58 31.43
CA SER A 220 14.89 27.92 32.07
C SER A 220 14.47 26.95 33.19
N ARG A 221 14.76 25.65 33.01
CA ARG A 221 15.06 24.76 34.15
C ARG A 221 16.56 24.53 34.15
N ARG A 222 17.28 25.50 34.71
CA ARG A 222 18.68 25.33 35.10
C ARG A 222 18.71 24.49 36.38
N GLY A 223 19.62 23.50 36.39
CA GLY A 223 19.65 22.41 37.35
C GLY A 223 19.80 22.82 38.81
N SER A 224 19.33 21.91 39.68
CA SER A 224 19.65 21.90 41.10
C SER A 224 21.14 21.62 41.29
N SER A 225 21.87 22.59 41.84
CA SER A 225 23.02 22.33 42.69
C SER A 225 22.65 22.78 44.10
N ARG A 226 22.90 21.88 45.05
CA ARG A 226 22.56 22.01 46.48
C ARG A 226 23.37 23.15 47.13
N SER A 227 22.65 23.93 47.93
CA SER A 227 23.03 24.63 49.18
C SER A 227 24.34 25.44 49.25
N SER A 228 24.21 26.76 49.46
CA SER A 228 24.44 27.38 50.78
C SER A 228 24.29 28.92 50.76
N SER A 229 23.65 29.44 51.82
CA SER A 229 23.87 30.78 52.42
C SER A 229 23.14 32.02 51.87
N SER A 230 22.11 32.41 52.64
CA SER A 230 21.90 33.75 53.24
C SER A 230 21.26 34.91 52.43
N SER A 231 20.07 35.29 52.93
CA SER A 231 19.63 36.67 53.26
C SER A 231 18.74 37.47 52.27
N ASN A 232 17.53 37.78 52.78
CA ASN A 232 16.72 39.00 52.63
C ASN A 232 16.39 39.50 51.21
N SER A 233 15.14 39.74 50.79
CA SER A 233 14.09 40.52 51.48
C SER A 233 12.85 40.66 50.57
N ASN A 234 11.68 40.78 51.19
CA ASN A 234 10.50 41.58 50.82
C ASN A 234 9.69 41.33 49.51
N SER A 235 8.51 40.75 49.74
CA SER A 235 7.20 41.41 49.59
C SER A 235 6.31 41.07 48.38
N THR A 236 5.06 40.77 48.78
CA THR A 236 3.76 41.04 48.13
C THR A 236 3.27 40.14 46.98
N GLU A 237 2.36 39.26 47.38
CA GLU A 237 0.99 39.08 46.87
C GLU A 237 0.73 38.55 45.44
N GLY A 238 -0.05 37.46 45.40
CA GLY A 238 -1.17 37.32 44.46
C GLY A 238 -0.97 36.38 43.28
N PHE A 239 -1.12 35.06 43.47
CA PHE A 239 -1.41 34.13 42.36
C PHE A 239 -2.40 33.04 42.80
N GLY A 240 -3.67 33.26 42.46
CA GLY A 240 -4.70 32.23 42.46
C GLY A 240 -5.58 32.43 41.22
N ALA A 241 -5.86 31.33 40.50
CA ALA A 241 -6.83 31.20 39.40
C ALA A 241 -6.36 31.45 37.94
N ALA A 242 -5.28 30.81 37.49
CA ALA A 242 -4.97 30.71 36.04
C ALA A 242 -4.78 29.28 35.49
N THR A 243 -4.71 28.25 36.35
CA THR A 243 -4.35 26.88 35.93
C THR A 243 -5.52 26.03 35.41
N GLY A 244 -6.77 26.41 35.68
CA GLY A 244 -7.96 25.64 35.26
C GLY A 244 -8.41 25.89 33.81
N ALA A 245 -8.28 27.13 33.32
CA ALA A 245 -8.74 27.52 31.98
C ALA A 245 -7.89 26.91 30.86
N ASP A 246 -6.57 26.84 31.06
CA ASP A 246 -5.61 26.27 30.10
C ASP A 246 -5.78 24.76 29.92
N ALA A 247 -6.14 24.03 30.99
CA ALA A 247 -6.40 22.60 30.92
C ALA A 247 -7.67 22.28 30.11
N GLY A 248 -8.70 23.12 30.22
CA GLY A 248 -9.93 23.02 29.42
C GLY A 248 -9.70 23.29 27.94
N LEU A 249 -8.91 24.32 27.62
CA LEU A 249 -8.57 24.67 26.25
C LEU A 249 -7.74 23.57 25.55
N LEU A 250 -6.76 22.98 26.24
CA LEU A 250 -5.97 21.87 25.71
C LEU A 250 -6.80 20.62 25.40
N LYS A 251 -7.84 20.32 26.20
CA LYS A 251 -8.76 19.22 25.92
C LYS A 251 -9.60 19.49 24.67
N LEU A 252 -10.06 20.73 24.47
CA LEU A 252 -10.79 21.14 23.27
C LEU A 252 -9.91 21.03 22.02
N VAL A 253 -8.66 21.51 22.06
CA VAL A 253 -7.72 21.42 20.94
C VAL A 253 -7.48 19.97 20.53
N ARG A 254 -7.20 19.07 21.50
CA ARG A 254 -7.00 17.64 21.20
C ARG A 254 -8.22 16.98 20.58
N ARG A 255 -9.42 17.37 21.01
CA ARG A 255 -10.68 16.89 20.42
C ARG A 255 -10.82 17.37 18.98
N CYS A 256 -10.59 18.66 18.72
CA CYS A 256 -10.61 19.21 17.37
C CYS A 256 -9.54 18.57 16.46
N GLU A 257 -8.33 18.33 16.97
CA GLU A 257 -7.27 17.62 16.22
C GLU A 257 -7.67 16.18 15.89
N LYS A 258 -8.30 15.47 16.83
CA LYS A 258 -8.85 14.12 16.61
C LYS A 258 -9.94 14.14 15.53
N GLU A 259 -10.90 15.04 15.63
CA GLU A 259 -11.98 15.21 14.67
C GLU A 259 -11.45 15.60 13.27
N LEU A 260 -10.46 16.50 13.20
CA LEU A 260 -9.79 16.85 11.95
C LEU A 260 -9.02 15.66 11.37
N GLY A 261 -8.37 14.86 12.22
CA GLY A 261 -7.69 13.63 11.84
C GLY A 261 -8.63 12.57 11.28
N GLU A 262 -9.77 12.36 11.94
CA GLU A 262 -10.85 11.46 11.51
C GLU A 262 -11.47 11.93 10.20
N ALA A 263 -11.80 13.23 10.09
CA ALA A 263 -12.32 13.81 8.85
C ALA A 263 -11.30 13.72 7.71
N ALA A 264 -10.01 13.88 7.97
CA ALA A 264 -8.96 13.70 6.97
C ALA A 264 -8.80 12.22 6.57
N ALA A 265 -8.94 11.28 7.51
CA ALA A 265 -8.94 9.85 7.22
C ALA A 265 -10.17 9.44 6.39
N GLU A 266 -11.33 9.99 6.71
CA GLU A 266 -12.57 9.78 5.94
C GLU A 266 -12.45 10.34 4.52
N ARG A 267 -11.88 11.55 4.37
CA ARG A 267 -11.56 12.11 3.04
C ARG A 267 -10.61 11.22 2.25
N ARG A 268 -9.55 10.69 2.86
CA ARG A 268 -8.61 9.76 2.19
C ARG A 268 -9.28 8.45 1.78
N ARG A 269 -10.20 7.94 2.60
CA ARG A 269 -10.95 6.69 2.37
C ARG A 269 -11.90 6.79 1.19
N LYS A 270 -12.48 7.96 0.93
CA LYS A 270 -13.40 8.21 -0.19
C LYS A 270 -12.65 8.65 -1.46
N VAL A 271 -13.18 8.32 -2.63
CA VAL A 271 -12.70 8.86 -3.91
C VAL A 271 -13.04 10.35 -3.99
N GLU A 272 -12.05 11.17 -4.31
CA GLU A 272 -12.17 12.62 -4.36
C GLU A 272 -13.08 13.08 -5.50
N ALA A 273 -13.65 14.27 -5.34
CA ALA A 273 -14.48 14.91 -6.35
C ALA A 273 -13.69 15.20 -7.65
N PRO A 274 -14.35 15.32 -8.81
CA PRO A 274 -13.75 15.83 -10.04
C PRO A 274 -12.94 17.12 -9.76
N GLY A 275 -11.64 17.13 -10.08
CA GLY A 275 -10.71 18.24 -9.80
C GLY A 275 -9.54 17.95 -8.85
N GLY A 276 -9.43 16.74 -8.27
CA GLY A 276 -8.27 16.31 -7.49
C GLY A 276 -7.03 15.93 -8.34
N VAL A 277 -5.85 15.88 -7.70
CA VAL A 277 -4.51 15.71 -8.32
C VAL A 277 -4.37 14.43 -9.17
N ASP A 278 -5.23 13.42 -8.95
CA ASP A 278 -5.16 12.11 -9.64
C ASP A 278 -5.92 12.02 -10.98
N GLN A 279 -6.38 13.14 -11.57
CA GLN A 279 -7.31 13.14 -12.72
C GLN A 279 -6.71 13.51 -14.07
N GLU A 280 -5.40 13.39 -14.22
CA GLU A 280 -4.68 14.05 -15.33
C GLU A 280 -4.64 13.25 -16.64
N SER A 281 -5.06 11.99 -16.63
CA SER A 281 -5.18 11.23 -17.89
C SER A 281 -6.41 11.70 -18.65
N ARG A 282 -6.21 12.19 -19.89
CA ARG A 282 -7.30 12.49 -20.84
C ARG A 282 -8.30 11.34 -20.96
N TRP A 283 -7.84 10.09 -20.84
CA TRP A 283 -8.71 8.91 -20.87
C TRP A 283 -9.60 8.81 -19.63
N VAL A 284 -9.06 9.08 -18.44
CA VAL A 284 -9.83 9.06 -17.17
C VAL A 284 -10.89 10.17 -17.16
N GLN A 285 -10.57 11.34 -17.72
CA GLN A 285 -11.52 12.44 -17.93
C GLN A 285 -12.61 12.08 -18.95
N PHE A 286 -12.22 11.50 -20.09
CA PHE A 286 -13.14 11.05 -21.12
C PHE A 286 -14.14 10.01 -20.58
N MET A 287 -13.64 9.02 -19.83
CA MET A 287 -14.45 7.96 -19.22
C MET A 287 -15.21 8.42 -17.97
N LYS A 288 -14.98 9.64 -17.48
CA LYS A 288 -15.65 10.25 -16.31
C LYS A 288 -15.57 9.41 -15.02
N TRP A 289 -14.52 8.60 -14.85
CA TRP A 289 -14.36 7.72 -13.68
C TRP A 289 -14.41 8.48 -12.36
N ALA A 290 -13.81 9.69 -12.31
CA ALA A 290 -13.83 10.53 -11.13
C ALA A 290 -15.26 10.92 -10.70
N SER A 291 -16.15 11.21 -11.67
CA SER A 291 -17.55 11.51 -11.38
C SER A 291 -18.33 10.26 -10.97
N HIS A 292 -18.07 9.12 -11.60
CA HIS A 292 -18.78 7.87 -11.31
C HIS A 292 -18.45 7.29 -9.93
N LEU A 293 -17.19 7.39 -9.52
CA LEU A 293 -16.71 6.84 -8.25
C LEU A 293 -16.65 7.87 -7.13
N GLN A 294 -17.01 9.14 -7.38
CA GLN A 294 -16.99 10.21 -6.38
C GLN A 294 -17.69 9.79 -5.08
N GLY A 295 -17.00 9.99 -3.95
CA GLY A 295 -17.55 9.70 -2.62
C GLY A 295 -17.67 8.21 -2.28
N LYS A 296 -17.30 7.29 -3.19
CA LYS A 296 -17.27 5.84 -2.91
C LYS A 296 -16.04 5.47 -2.09
N ASP A 297 -16.16 4.40 -1.32
CA ASP A 297 -15.10 3.91 -0.44
C ASP A 297 -14.04 3.15 -1.25
N LYS A 298 -12.81 3.68 -1.27
CA LYS A 298 -11.66 3.09 -1.96
C LYS A 298 -11.34 1.68 -1.44
N LEU A 299 -11.51 1.43 -0.14
CA LEU A 299 -11.23 0.13 0.45
C LEU A 299 -12.23 -0.93 -0.01
N LYS A 300 -13.52 -0.58 -0.05
CA LYS A 300 -14.57 -1.48 -0.56
C LYS A 300 -14.36 -1.80 -2.03
N LEU A 301 -14.03 -0.80 -2.85
CA LEU A 301 -13.70 -0.99 -4.27
C LEU A 301 -12.49 -1.92 -4.43
N TYR A 302 -11.43 -1.67 -3.66
CA TYR A 302 -10.22 -2.49 -3.68
C TYR A 302 -10.51 -3.94 -3.28
N GLN A 303 -11.16 -4.16 -2.14
CA GLN A 303 -11.52 -5.49 -1.64
C GLN A 303 -12.38 -6.26 -2.64
N ALA A 304 -13.37 -5.60 -3.25
CA ALA A 304 -14.21 -6.21 -4.27
C ALA A 304 -13.42 -6.59 -5.54
N SER A 305 -12.33 -5.89 -5.85
CA SER A 305 -11.50 -6.12 -7.05
C SER A 305 -10.42 -7.20 -6.92
N LEU A 306 -10.23 -7.77 -5.73
CA LEU A 306 -9.15 -8.74 -5.48
C LEU A 306 -9.32 -10.02 -6.32
N SER A 307 -8.22 -10.64 -6.72
CA SER A 307 -8.28 -12.00 -7.28
C SER A 307 -8.75 -13.00 -6.21
N PRO A 308 -9.26 -14.19 -6.60
CA PRO A 308 -9.59 -15.24 -5.65
C PRO A 308 -8.37 -15.64 -4.83
N VAL A 309 -8.56 -15.95 -3.55
CA VAL A 309 -7.49 -16.45 -2.69
C VAL A 309 -7.10 -17.86 -3.18
N PRO A 310 -5.81 -18.13 -3.41
CA PRO A 310 -5.35 -19.46 -3.81
C PRO A 310 -5.71 -20.52 -2.76
N ARG A 311 -5.93 -21.74 -3.21
CA ARG A 311 -6.29 -22.88 -2.36
C ARG A 311 -5.32 -23.11 -1.20
N SER A 312 -4.03 -22.90 -1.42
CA SER A 312 -2.98 -23.00 -0.38
C SER A 312 -3.13 -21.98 0.76
N SER A 313 -3.77 -20.84 0.49
CA SER A 313 -3.99 -19.76 1.45
C SER A 313 -5.43 -19.70 1.97
N GLU A 314 -6.30 -20.62 1.54
CA GLU A 314 -7.72 -20.64 1.89
C GLU A 314 -7.95 -20.88 3.39
N GLN A 315 -6.99 -21.53 4.07
CA GLN A 315 -7.01 -21.72 5.53
C GLN A 315 -6.99 -20.39 6.32
N ARG A 316 -6.51 -19.30 5.70
CA ARG A 316 -6.53 -17.95 6.30
C ARG A 316 -7.94 -17.35 6.38
N LEU A 317 -8.90 -17.93 5.65
CA LEU A 317 -10.30 -17.54 5.74
C LEU A 317 -10.92 -18.26 6.93
N TRP A 318 -11.30 -17.51 7.95
CA TRP A 318 -11.84 -18.06 9.20
C TRP A 318 -13.25 -18.60 9.03
N ARG A 319 -14.13 -17.86 8.35
CA ARG A 319 -15.54 -18.24 8.19
C ARG A 319 -15.71 -19.20 7.01
N GLN A 320 -16.60 -20.17 7.19
CA GLN A 320 -16.92 -21.14 6.14
C GLN A 320 -17.58 -20.46 4.93
N GLU A 321 -18.45 -19.47 5.17
CA GLU A 321 -19.07 -18.68 4.11
C GLU A 321 -18.03 -17.96 3.23
N ASP A 322 -16.98 -17.42 3.84
CA ASP A 322 -15.89 -16.76 3.11
C ASP A 322 -15.10 -17.78 2.26
N ARG A 323 -14.93 -19.01 2.74
CA ARG A 323 -14.32 -20.11 1.99
C ARG A 323 -15.18 -20.56 0.82
N ASP A 324 -16.48 -20.74 1.04
CA ASP A 324 -17.43 -21.14 0.00
C ASP A 324 -17.55 -20.04 -1.08
N ALA A 325 -17.58 -18.77 -0.67
CA ALA A 325 -17.51 -17.63 -1.58
C ALA A 325 -16.19 -17.61 -2.36
N ASN A 326 -15.05 -17.86 -1.71
CA ASN A 326 -13.77 -17.94 -2.39
C ASN A 326 -13.69 -19.13 -3.37
N ALA A 327 -14.27 -20.28 -3.03
CA ALA A 327 -14.34 -21.44 -3.89
C ALA A 327 -15.11 -21.14 -5.19
N ARG A 328 -16.28 -20.50 -5.10
CA ARG A 328 -17.01 -19.99 -6.28
C ARG A 328 -16.14 -19.11 -7.16
N LEU A 329 -15.42 -18.15 -6.57
CA LEU A 329 -14.56 -17.23 -7.30
C LEU A 329 -13.39 -17.95 -7.98
N ARG A 330 -12.82 -19.00 -7.37
CA ARG A 330 -11.80 -19.84 -8.00
C ARG A 330 -12.35 -20.57 -9.23
N VAL A 331 -13.53 -21.19 -9.11
CA VAL A 331 -14.20 -21.88 -10.22
C VAL A 331 -14.49 -20.92 -11.39
N LEU A 332 -14.93 -19.69 -11.07
CA LEU A 332 -15.14 -18.64 -12.06
C LEU A 332 -13.85 -18.27 -12.78
N ALA A 333 -12.78 -17.99 -12.02
CA ALA A 333 -11.48 -17.63 -12.58
C ALA A 333 -10.90 -18.74 -13.48
N GLU A 334 -10.99 -20.00 -13.04
CA GLU A 334 -10.57 -21.16 -13.82
C GLU A 334 -11.41 -21.35 -15.09
N SER A 335 -12.72 -21.15 -14.99
CA SER A 335 -13.63 -21.24 -16.14
C SER A 335 -13.36 -20.14 -17.16
N PHE A 336 -13.15 -18.90 -16.71
CA PHE A 336 -12.76 -17.80 -17.57
C PHE A 336 -11.42 -18.08 -18.28
N ARG A 337 -10.40 -18.53 -17.54
CA ARG A 337 -9.09 -18.87 -18.13
C ARG A 337 -9.20 -19.99 -19.17
N ARG A 338 -10.02 -21.00 -18.92
CA ARG A 338 -10.28 -22.10 -19.86
C ARG A 338 -10.97 -21.61 -21.14
N GLU A 339 -12.01 -20.80 -21.04
CA GLU A 339 -12.70 -20.26 -22.21
C GLU A 339 -11.82 -19.28 -23.00
N LEU A 340 -11.02 -18.47 -22.31
CA LEU A 340 -10.05 -17.60 -22.95
C LEU A 340 -8.99 -18.42 -23.71
N ALA A 341 -8.44 -19.47 -23.10
CA ALA A 341 -7.47 -20.36 -23.75
C ALA A 341 -8.07 -21.04 -25.00
N ARG A 342 -9.29 -21.55 -24.90
CA ARG A 342 -10.02 -22.15 -26.02
C ARG A 342 -10.24 -21.13 -27.15
N GLY A 343 -10.63 -19.90 -26.81
CA GLY A 343 -10.82 -18.82 -27.78
C GLY A 343 -9.52 -18.45 -28.48
N LEU A 344 -8.42 -18.37 -27.72
CA LEU A 344 -7.09 -18.08 -28.26
C LEU A 344 -6.62 -19.18 -29.21
N GLU A 345 -6.80 -20.46 -28.86
CA GLU A 345 -6.43 -21.61 -29.71
C GLU A 345 -7.20 -21.60 -31.04
N ARG A 346 -8.49 -21.25 -31.00
CA ARG A 346 -9.33 -21.17 -32.21
C ARG A 346 -9.02 -19.97 -33.08
N LEU A 347 -8.37 -18.94 -32.55
CA LEU A 347 -8.11 -17.68 -33.26
C LEU A 347 -7.31 -17.91 -34.55
N ASP A 348 -6.34 -18.82 -34.51
CA ASP A 348 -5.48 -19.16 -35.65
C ASP A 348 -6.24 -19.91 -36.77
N ARG A 349 -7.47 -20.36 -36.50
CA ARG A 349 -8.36 -21.04 -37.46
C ARG A 349 -9.42 -20.10 -38.06
N VAL A 350 -9.51 -18.85 -37.59
CA VAL A 350 -10.48 -17.87 -38.08
C VAL A 350 -9.92 -17.20 -39.33
N PRO A 351 -10.68 -17.09 -40.43
CA PRO A 351 -10.23 -16.40 -41.64
C PRO A 351 -9.81 -14.94 -41.37
N ASP A 352 -8.77 -14.49 -42.08
CA ASP A 352 -8.21 -13.15 -41.95
C ASP A 352 -9.25 -12.05 -42.23
N GLU A 353 -10.20 -12.28 -43.14
CA GLU A 353 -11.29 -11.35 -43.41
C GLU A 353 -12.11 -11.09 -42.13
N THR A 354 -12.53 -12.16 -41.46
CA THR A 354 -13.29 -12.07 -40.20
C THR A 354 -12.48 -11.40 -39.10
N LEU A 355 -11.18 -11.73 -39.00
CA LEU A 355 -10.29 -11.11 -38.02
C LEU A 355 -10.09 -9.61 -38.28
N LYS A 356 -10.04 -9.18 -39.55
CA LYS A 356 -9.98 -7.75 -39.90
C LYS A 356 -11.25 -7.01 -39.51
N TRP A 357 -12.43 -7.64 -39.68
CA TRP A 357 -13.69 -7.08 -39.20
C TRP A 357 -13.73 -6.97 -37.67
N LEU A 358 -13.33 -8.03 -36.95
CA LEU A 358 -13.26 -8.02 -35.48
C LEU A 358 -12.27 -6.98 -34.93
N GLY A 359 -11.18 -6.72 -35.65
CA GLY A 359 -10.17 -5.74 -35.26
C GLY A 359 -10.57 -4.30 -35.51
N SER A 360 -11.69 -4.06 -36.20
CA SER A 360 -12.15 -2.71 -36.51
C SER A 360 -12.99 -2.12 -35.39
N ILE A 361 -12.77 -0.83 -35.14
CA ILE A 361 -13.62 -0.02 -34.24
C ILE A 361 -14.91 0.39 -34.97
N ASP A 362 -14.87 0.43 -36.31
CA ASP A 362 -15.99 0.80 -37.17
C ASP A 362 -16.66 -0.47 -37.71
N SER A 363 -17.93 -0.67 -37.39
CA SER A 363 -18.71 -1.83 -37.83
C SER A 363 -18.95 -1.87 -39.34
N THR A 364 -18.63 -0.79 -40.06
CA THR A 364 -18.84 -0.67 -41.51
C THR A 364 -17.56 -0.86 -42.33
N LYS A 365 -16.39 -0.93 -41.69
CA LYS A 365 -15.09 -1.02 -42.39
C LYS A 365 -14.17 -2.04 -41.73
N PRO A 366 -13.48 -2.91 -42.49
CA PRO A 366 -12.49 -3.82 -41.92
C PRO A 366 -11.20 -3.07 -41.57
N SER A 367 -10.50 -3.55 -40.53
CA SER A 367 -9.16 -3.11 -40.17
C SER A 367 -8.12 -3.56 -41.21
N THR A 368 -7.03 -2.79 -41.33
CA THR A 368 -5.89 -3.18 -42.19
C THR A 368 -5.13 -4.38 -41.63
N LYS A 369 -5.12 -4.54 -40.31
CA LYS A 369 -4.43 -5.66 -39.63
C LYS A 369 -5.47 -6.59 -39.02
N PRO A 370 -5.35 -7.92 -39.24
CA PRO A 370 -6.18 -8.91 -38.55
C PRO A 370 -6.11 -8.74 -37.04
N PHE A 371 -7.25 -8.88 -36.37
CA PHE A 371 -7.30 -9.06 -34.92
C PHE A 371 -6.48 -10.30 -34.55
N GLY A 372 -5.64 -10.19 -33.52
CA GLY A 372 -4.68 -11.23 -33.21
C GLY A 372 -4.16 -11.15 -31.79
N ARG A 373 -3.40 -12.18 -31.39
CA ARG A 373 -2.75 -12.22 -30.08
C ARG A 373 -1.75 -11.06 -29.96
N LYS A 374 -1.64 -10.50 -28.75
CA LYS A 374 -0.54 -9.57 -28.47
C LYS A 374 0.78 -10.33 -28.54
N LYS A 375 1.79 -9.74 -29.18
CA LYS A 375 3.12 -10.36 -29.37
C LYS A 375 3.81 -10.72 -28.05
N GLN A 376 3.48 -10.04 -26.96
CA GLN A 376 4.04 -10.28 -25.63
C GLN A 376 3.08 -11.11 -24.77
N ALA A 377 3.53 -12.28 -24.33
CA ALA A 377 2.76 -13.15 -23.43
C ALA A 377 2.43 -12.46 -22.10
N GLU A 378 3.34 -11.64 -21.58
CA GLU A 378 3.13 -10.87 -20.34
C GLU A 378 1.97 -9.88 -20.46
N SER A 379 1.81 -9.25 -21.63
CA SER A 379 0.66 -8.39 -21.90
C SER A 379 -0.64 -9.19 -21.86
N MET A 380 -0.68 -10.37 -22.50
CA MET A 380 -1.87 -11.24 -22.48
C MET A 380 -2.24 -11.65 -21.05
N GLN A 381 -1.27 -12.05 -20.23
CA GLN A 381 -1.48 -12.41 -18.83
C GLN A 381 -2.01 -11.23 -17.99
N ARG A 382 -1.48 -10.02 -18.22
CA ARG A 382 -1.93 -8.81 -17.53
C ARG A 382 -3.41 -8.50 -17.84
N TYR A 383 -3.79 -8.51 -19.12
CA TYR A 383 -5.18 -8.23 -19.51
C TYR A 383 -6.15 -9.34 -19.10
N SER A 384 -5.74 -10.61 -19.16
CA SER A 384 -6.57 -11.71 -18.64
C SER A 384 -6.79 -11.56 -17.12
N GLY A 385 -5.75 -11.15 -16.38
CA GLY A 385 -5.86 -10.87 -14.95
C GLY A 385 -6.84 -9.74 -14.64
N TYR A 386 -6.87 -8.68 -15.46
CA TYR A 386 -7.85 -7.60 -15.30
C TYR A 386 -9.29 -8.08 -15.50
N TRP A 387 -9.54 -8.90 -16.52
CA TRP A 387 -10.87 -9.47 -16.77
C TRP A 387 -11.29 -10.45 -15.67
N GLU A 388 -10.37 -11.30 -15.20
CA GLU A 388 -10.64 -12.20 -14.07
C GLU A 388 -11.08 -11.42 -12.83
N ARG A 389 -10.33 -10.36 -12.48
CA ARG A 389 -10.67 -9.48 -11.35
C ARG A 389 -12.01 -8.78 -11.54
N PHE A 390 -12.29 -8.31 -12.76
CA PHE A 390 -13.57 -7.68 -13.07
C PHE A 390 -14.75 -8.65 -12.91
N LEU A 391 -14.62 -9.90 -13.35
CA LEU A 391 -15.66 -10.92 -13.16
C LEU A 391 -15.85 -11.25 -11.67
N CYS A 392 -14.75 -11.41 -10.92
CA CYS A 392 -14.80 -11.62 -9.48
C CYS A 392 -15.48 -10.44 -8.75
N TYR A 393 -15.17 -9.22 -9.20
CA TYR A 393 -15.80 -8.01 -8.70
C TYR A 393 -17.32 -8.03 -8.91
N CYS A 394 -17.79 -8.36 -10.11
CA CYS A 394 -19.23 -8.46 -10.41
C CYS A 394 -19.92 -9.49 -9.48
N VAL A 395 -19.32 -10.66 -9.27
CA VAL A 395 -19.87 -11.68 -8.37
C VAL A 395 -19.89 -11.21 -6.91
N ARG A 396 -18.85 -10.51 -6.43
CA ARG A 396 -18.80 -10.02 -5.05
C ARG A 396 -19.83 -8.93 -4.75
N ILE A 397 -20.18 -8.10 -5.72
CA ILE A 397 -21.18 -7.03 -5.52
C ILE A 397 -22.61 -7.51 -5.76
N PHE A 398 -22.80 -8.71 -6.33
CA PHE A 398 -24.12 -9.25 -6.62
C PHE A 398 -25.04 -9.34 -5.38
N PRO A 399 -24.58 -9.80 -4.20
CA PRO A 399 -25.42 -9.84 -3.00
C PRO A 399 -25.95 -8.48 -2.53
N LEU A 400 -25.35 -7.37 -2.97
CA LEU A 400 -25.81 -6.02 -2.64
C LEU A 400 -27.10 -5.63 -3.38
N GLY A 401 -27.49 -6.37 -4.42
CA GLY A 401 -28.56 -5.98 -5.33
C GLY A 401 -28.14 -4.84 -6.27
N GLN A 402 -28.96 -4.55 -7.28
CA GLN A 402 -28.70 -3.47 -8.25
C GLN A 402 -28.59 -2.10 -7.56
N ALA A 403 -29.50 -1.80 -6.63
CA ALA A 403 -29.52 -0.54 -5.90
C ALA A 403 -28.29 -0.39 -4.98
N GLY A 404 -27.89 -1.47 -4.29
CA GLY A 404 -26.69 -1.48 -3.46
C GLY A 404 -25.42 -1.33 -4.27
N ALA A 405 -25.29 -2.02 -5.40
CA ALA A 405 -24.18 -1.85 -6.34
C ALA A 405 -24.06 -0.40 -6.85
N GLN A 406 -25.17 0.25 -7.20
CA GLN A 406 -25.14 1.65 -7.59
C GLN A 406 -24.75 2.58 -6.43
N LYS A 407 -25.30 2.34 -5.23
CA LYS A 407 -25.06 3.17 -4.05
C LYS A 407 -23.63 3.04 -3.52
N GLU A 408 -23.10 1.83 -3.39
CA GLU A 408 -21.80 1.58 -2.77
C GLU A 408 -20.65 1.63 -3.77
N HIS A 409 -20.90 1.21 -5.02
CA HIS A 409 -19.86 1.04 -6.02
C HIS A 409 -20.01 1.96 -7.24
N GLY A 410 -21.16 2.63 -7.41
CA GLY A 410 -21.40 3.51 -8.57
C GLY A 410 -21.62 2.76 -9.89
N VAL A 411 -21.77 1.44 -9.84
CA VAL A 411 -21.96 0.58 -11.02
C VAL A 411 -23.44 0.35 -11.26
N ARG A 412 -23.86 0.40 -12.53
CA ARG A 412 -25.22 0.10 -12.95
C ARG A 412 -25.21 -1.08 -13.91
N PHE A 413 -26.12 -2.01 -13.66
CA PHE A 413 -26.41 -3.12 -14.55
C PHE A 413 -27.78 -2.90 -15.15
N THR A 414 -27.97 -3.34 -16.38
CA THR A 414 -29.31 -3.55 -16.93
C THR A 414 -29.94 -4.79 -16.30
N ASP A 415 -31.27 -4.93 -16.38
CA ASP A 415 -31.97 -6.10 -15.84
C ASP A 415 -31.51 -7.40 -16.50
N GLU A 416 -31.26 -7.36 -17.82
CA GLU A 416 -30.72 -8.49 -18.57
C GLU A 416 -29.31 -8.88 -18.09
N GLN A 417 -28.41 -7.91 -17.93
CA GLN A 417 -27.06 -8.17 -17.40
C GLN A 417 -27.10 -8.73 -15.98
N TRP A 418 -28.02 -8.23 -15.15
CA TRP A 418 -28.18 -8.71 -13.77
C TRP A 418 -28.75 -10.14 -13.75
N GLY A 419 -29.69 -10.45 -14.64
CA GLY A 419 -30.22 -11.80 -14.84
C GLY A 419 -29.12 -12.78 -15.24
N HIS A 420 -28.33 -12.47 -16.26
CA HIS A 420 -27.20 -13.31 -16.67
C HIS A 420 -26.14 -13.50 -15.57
N LEU A 421 -25.89 -12.47 -14.76
CA LEU A 421 -25.00 -12.58 -13.60
C LEU A 421 -25.58 -13.55 -12.55
N GLY A 422 -26.89 -13.50 -12.32
CA GLY A 422 -27.60 -14.44 -11.45
C GLY A 422 -27.51 -15.88 -11.95
N ASP A 423 -27.79 -16.11 -13.24
CA ASP A 423 -27.69 -17.44 -13.85
C ASP A 423 -26.26 -17.99 -13.72
N MET A 424 -25.25 -17.15 -13.97
CA MET A 424 -23.85 -17.53 -13.82
C MET A 424 -23.52 -17.91 -12.37
N ILE A 425 -23.97 -17.14 -11.39
CA ILE A 425 -23.73 -17.43 -9.96
C ILE A 425 -24.38 -18.75 -9.56
N GLN A 426 -25.62 -19.00 -10.01
CA GLN A 426 -26.30 -20.27 -9.76
C GLN A 426 -25.53 -21.47 -10.33
N GLN A 427 -24.98 -21.33 -11.54
CA GLN A 427 -24.13 -22.38 -12.13
C GLN A 427 -22.82 -22.57 -11.34
N LEU A 428 -22.22 -21.48 -10.85
CA LEU A 428 -21.02 -21.56 -10.02
C LEU A 428 -21.28 -22.28 -8.69
N ASP A 429 -22.45 -22.07 -8.07
CA ASP A 429 -22.86 -22.79 -6.85
C ASP A 429 -22.95 -24.29 -7.12
N ILE A 430 -23.63 -24.71 -8.20
CA ILE A 430 -23.75 -26.12 -8.59
C ILE A 430 -22.37 -26.75 -8.79
N VAL A 431 -21.47 -26.07 -9.50
CA VAL A 431 -20.11 -26.58 -9.76
C VAL A 431 -19.28 -26.62 -8.48
N ALA A 432 -19.37 -25.59 -7.63
CA ALA A 432 -18.66 -25.57 -6.36
C ALA A 432 -19.10 -26.74 -5.45
N ASP A 433 -20.39 -27.06 -5.41
CA ASP A 433 -20.93 -28.19 -4.66
C ASP A 433 -20.47 -29.55 -5.21
N ILE A 434 -20.38 -29.69 -6.55
CA ILE A 434 -19.82 -30.90 -7.18
C ILE A 434 -18.35 -31.08 -6.79
N VAL A 435 -17.56 -30.01 -6.88
CA VAL A 435 -16.14 -30.03 -6.52
C VAL A 435 -15.97 -30.38 -5.04
N LYS A 436 -16.74 -29.77 -4.15
CA LYS A 436 -16.72 -30.04 -2.72
C LYS A 436 -17.01 -31.51 -2.40
N ARG A 437 -18.07 -32.08 -2.98
CA ARG A 437 -18.42 -33.51 -2.81
C ARG A 437 -17.30 -34.43 -3.29
N SER A 438 -16.75 -34.15 -4.48
CA SER A 438 -15.63 -34.94 -5.02
C SER A 438 -14.40 -34.92 -4.11
N GLU A 439 -14.13 -33.80 -3.43
CA GLU A 439 -13.00 -33.67 -2.51
C GLU A 439 -13.24 -34.41 -1.19
N GLU A 440 -14.45 -34.37 -0.67
CA GLU A 440 -14.85 -35.11 0.52
C GLU A 440 -14.74 -36.62 0.30
N GLU A 441 -15.18 -37.11 -0.87
CA GLU A 441 -15.00 -38.50 -1.29
C GLU A 441 -13.52 -38.88 -1.39
N ALA A 442 -12.68 -38.02 -2.00
CA ALA A 442 -11.25 -38.27 -2.12
C ALA A 442 -10.57 -38.35 -0.74
N LYS A 443 -10.92 -37.45 0.18
CA LYS A 443 -10.44 -37.48 1.57
C LYS A 443 -10.90 -38.75 2.31
N GLY A 444 -12.14 -39.19 2.07
CA GLY A 444 -12.66 -40.44 2.63
C GLY A 444 -11.85 -41.67 2.17
N LYS A 445 -11.58 -41.78 0.86
CA LYS A 445 -10.77 -42.85 0.28
C LYS A 445 -9.33 -42.84 0.82
N GLU A 446 -8.74 -41.65 0.99
CA GLU A 446 -7.38 -41.51 1.52
C GLU A 446 -7.30 -41.93 2.99
N LYS A 447 -8.25 -41.52 3.83
CA LYS A 447 -8.35 -41.98 5.23
C LYS A 447 -8.50 -43.50 5.31
N GLN A 448 -9.31 -44.11 4.45
CA GLN A 448 -9.47 -45.57 4.40
C GLN A 448 -8.16 -46.27 4.02
N LYS A 449 -7.42 -45.77 3.01
CA LYS A 449 -6.10 -46.30 2.64
C LYS A 449 -5.10 -46.22 3.80
N GLN A 450 -5.05 -45.08 4.50
CA GLN A 450 -4.16 -44.90 5.66
C GLN A 450 -4.50 -45.85 6.81
N GLN A 451 -5.80 -46.05 7.09
CA GLN A 451 -6.25 -47.03 8.08
C GLN A 451 -5.88 -48.46 7.70
N GLN A 452 -6.07 -48.85 6.43
CA GLN A 452 -5.68 -50.19 5.94
C GLN A 452 -4.15 -50.41 6.05
N GLN A 453 -3.34 -49.41 5.68
CA GLN A 453 -1.89 -49.48 5.83
C GLN A 453 -1.45 -49.59 7.30
N GLN A 454 -2.07 -48.85 8.22
CA GLN A 454 -1.80 -48.96 9.65
C GLN A 454 -2.18 -50.35 10.19
N GLN A 455 -3.32 -50.91 9.77
CA GLN A 455 -3.72 -52.27 10.16
C GLN A 455 -2.75 -53.33 9.62
N GLN A 456 -2.28 -53.19 8.38
CA GLN A 456 -1.27 -54.10 7.81
C GLN A 456 0.07 -53.99 8.53
N LYS A 457 0.52 -52.79 8.90
CA LYS A 457 1.71 -52.58 9.73
C LYS A 457 1.57 -53.23 11.11
N LYS A 458 0.42 -53.07 11.78
CA LYS A 458 0.13 -53.74 13.06
C LYS A 458 0.13 -55.27 12.93
N LYS A 459 -0.46 -55.83 11.86
CA LYS A 459 -0.43 -57.28 11.58
C LYS A 459 0.99 -57.79 11.32
N LYS A 460 1.81 -57.06 10.57
CA LYS A 460 3.23 -57.43 10.35
C LYS A 460 4.04 -57.37 11.64
N LYS A 461 3.85 -56.35 12.48
CA LYS A 461 4.53 -56.24 13.79
C LYS A 461 4.15 -57.38 14.73
N LYS A 462 2.86 -57.77 14.77
CA LYS A 462 2.39 -58.92 15.55
C LYS A 462 3.00 -60.25 15.07
N ARG A 463 3.09 -60.46 13.74
CA ARG A 463 3.72 -61.67 13.19
C ARG A 463 5.23 -61.75 13.47
N HIS A 464 5.93 -60.62 13.62
CA HIS A 464 7.34 -60.63 13.99
C HIS A 464 7.53 -60.99 15.47
N THR A 465 6.70 -60.45 16.38
CA THR A 465 6.73 -60.82 17.81
C THR A 465 6.29 -62.25 18.10
N ASP A 466 5.42 -62.84 17.28
CA ASP A 466 4.99 -64.24 17.43
C ASP A 466 6.04 -65.24 16.91
N ILE A 467 7.00 -64.81 16.08
CA ILE A 467 8.11 -65.65 15.57
C ILE A 467 9.29 -65.68 16.57
N ASP A 468 9.55 -64.57 17.26
CA ASP A 468 10.66 -64.47 18.22
C ASP A 468 10.38 -65.18 19.57
N LEU A 469 9.16 -65.66 19.82
CA LEU A 469 8.80 -66.45 21.01
C LEU A 469 8.85 -67.98 20.80
N HIS A 470 9.24 -68.44 19.60
CA HIS A 470 9.33 -69.87 19.28
C HIS A 470 10.74 -70.33 18.86
N THR A 471 11.78 -69.53 19.12
CA THR A 471 13.16 -69.90 18.82
C THR A 471 14.03 -70.00 20.07
N ASP A 472 13.53 -70.68 21.10
CA ASP A 472 14.32 -71.14 22.25
C ASP A 472 13.97 -72.60 22.53
N MET A 473 14.49 -73.53 21.72
CA MET A 473 14.58 -74.95 22.09
C MET A 473 15.68 -75.64 21.28
N ASP A 474 16.81 -75.81 21.96
CA ASP A 474 17.82 -76.85 21.88
C ASP A 474 18.34 -77.32 20.51
N THR A 475 19.62 -77.07 20.26
CA THR A 475 20.52 -78.12 19.75
C THR A 475 21.97 -77.79 20.07
N ASP A 476 22.46 -78.37 21.16
CA ASP A 476 23.88 -78.65 21.36
C ASP A 476 24.30 -79.74 20.37
N ALA A 477 25.31 -79.46 19.55
CA ALA A 477 26.29 -80.44 19.09
C ALA A 477 27.50 -79.71 18.48
N ASP A 478 28.59 -79.72 19.24
CA ASP A 478 29.96 -79.55 18.74
C ASP A 478 30.18 -80.40 17.49
N ASP A 479 30.79 -79.82 16.45
CA ASP A 479 31.96 -80.46 15.84
C ASP A 479 32.87 -79.42 15.18
N THR A 480 34.13 -79.80 15.21
CA THR A 480 35.39 -79.13 15.13
C THR A 480 35.71 -78.47 13.78
N GLY A 481 36.63 -77.50 13.85
CA GLY A 481 36.99 -76.62 12.75
C GLY A 481 37.80 -77.27 11.64
N THR A 482 37.99 -76.52 10.57
CA THR A 482 39.32 -76.03 10.14
C THR A 482 39.14 -75.11 8.94
N ASP A 483 39.79 -73.95 9.04
CA ASP A 483 39.97 -72.99 7.96
C ASP A 483 40.72 -73.63 6.78
N THR A 484 40.26 -73.34 5.57
CA THR A 484 41.17 -73.05 4.45
C THR A 484 40.50 -72.01 3.55
N ASP A 485 41.13 -70.84 3.53
CA ASP A 485 40.99 -69.83 2.49
C ASP A 485 41.26 -70.41 1.11
N ASP A 486 40.46 -70.05 0.10
CA ASP A 486 40.97 -69.82 -1.25
C ASP A 486 40.01 -68.98 -2.11
N ASN A 487 40.49 -67.77 -2.39
CA ASN A 487 40.51 -67.07 -3.68
C ASN A 487 39.25 -66.46 -4.34
N ALA A 488 39.36 -65.13 -4.46
CA ALA A 488 39.34 -64.33 -5.69
C ALA A 488 38.04 -64.18 -6.51
N ALA A 489 37.55 -62.93 -6.46
CA ALA A 489 37.35 -62.03 -7.60
C ALA A 489 36.92 -62.63 -8.96
N ASP A 490 35.76 -62.19 -9.45
CA ASP A 490 35.74 -61.61 -10.79
C ASP A 490 34.67 -60.53 -10.93
N ALA A 491 35.09 -59.47 -11.59
CA ALA A 491 34.32 -58.32 -11.98
C ALA A 491 34.13 -58.36 -13.49
N GLY A 492 32.92 -58.05 -13.95
CA GLY A 492 32.75 -57.30 -15.19
C GLY A 492 32.15 -58.05 -16.38
N SER A 493 31.16 -57.38 -16.98
CA SER A 493 30.90 -57.20 -18.41
C SER A 493 29.43 -56.77 -18.50
N THR A 494 29.03 -55.57 -18.94
CA THR A 494 29.63 -54.54 -19.82
C THR A 494 28.91 -53.22 -19.58
#